data_AF-A0A832SMJ0-F1
#
_entry.id   AF-A0A832SMJ0-F1
#
_cell.length_a   1.000
_cell.length_b   1.000
_cell.length_c   1.000
_cell.angle_alpha   90.00
_cell.angle_beta   90.00
_cell.angle_gamma   90.00
#
_symmetry.space_group_name_H-M   'P 1'
#
loop_
_entity.id
_entity.type
_entity.pdbx_description
1 polymer ?
#
loop_
_entity_poly.entity_id
_entity_poly.type
_entity_poly.pdbx_seq_one_letter_code
_entity_poly.pdbx_strand_id
1 'polypeptide(L)'
;MFEVQFEEGVKDLKKIVDTEHESGVTVIGCVSTPRTLFRGSPVDMKKEAFTCLESEVDVLAPGYGLAPETLLKNLKALVEARNEFYGRR
;
A
#
# COMPACT_ATOMS: atom_id res chain seq x y z
N MET A 1 -14.53 0.55 -15.17
CA MET A 1 -13.49 0.10 -14.23
C MET A 1 -13.93 0.56 -12.86
N PHE A 2 -14.24 -0.37 -11.97
CA PHE A 2 -14.59 -0.04 -10.58
C PHE A 2 -13.32 -0.21 -9.77
N GLU A 3 -13.01 0.79 -8.94
CA GLU A 3 -11.82 0.81 -8.09
C GLU A 3 -12.29 0.94 -6.64
N VAL A 4 -11.68 0.16 -5.76
CA VAL A 4 -11.90 0.25 -4.32
C VAL A 4 -10.56 0.49 -3.62
N GLN A 5 -10.56 1.45 -2.71
CA GLN A 5 -9.42 1.77 -1.87
C GLN A 5 -9.77 1.43 -0.43
N PHE A 6 -8.89 0.65 0.19
CA PHE A 6 -9.04 0.24 1.58
C PHE A 6 -8.12 1.05 2.48
N GLU A 7 -8.51 1.25 3.73
CA GLU A 7 -7.62 1.83 4.74
C GLU A 7 -6.80 0.75 5.48
N GLU A 8 -5.78 1.23 6.18
CA GLU A 8 -4.98 0.49 7.14
C GLU A 8 -5.81 -0.31 8.17
N GLY A 9 -5.38 -1.52 8.52
CA GLY A 9 -6.01 -2.31 9.58
C GLY A 9 -7.15 -3.25 9.13
N VAL A 10 -7.37 -3.38 7.83
CA VAL A 10 -8.19 -4.44 7.25
C VAL A 10 -7.59 -5.81 7.59
N LYS A 11 -8.34 -6.63 8.34
CA LYS A 11 -7.96 -8.02 8.64
C LYS A 11 -8.26 -8.86 7.41
N ASP A 12 -7.25 -9.59 6.93
CA ASP A 12 -7.29 -10.43 5.70
C ASP A 12 -7.40 -9.67 4.38
N LEU A 13 -6.50 -8.71 4.12
CA LEU A 13 -6.42 -7.97 2.85
C LEU A 13 -6.44 -8.91 1.63
N LYS A 14 -5.75 -10.04 1.69
CA LYS A 14 -5.74 -11.03 0.61
C LYS A 14 -7.14 -11.57 0.27
N LYS A 15 -7.96 -11.93 1.25
CA LYS A 15 -9.32 -12.46 0.99
C LYS A 15 -10.19 -11.41 0.31
N ILE A 16 -10.00 -10.15 0.67
CA ILE A 16 -10.73 -9.04 0.07
C ILE A 16 -10.28 -8.86 -1.37
N VAL A 17 -8.97 -8.86 -1.62
CA VAL A 17 -8.42 -8.82 -2.98
C VAL A 17 -9.01 -9.95 -3.83
N ASP A 18 -8.99 -11.18 -3.33
CA ASP A 18 -9.57 -12.34 -4.04
C ASP A 18 -11.06 -12.13 -4.37
N THR A 19 -11.85 -11.63 -3.42
CA THR A 19 -13.31 -11.38 -3.58
C THR A 19 -13.60 -10.25 -4.58
N GLU A 20 -12.82 -9.17 -4.53
CA GLU A 20 -12.97 -8.03 -5.43
C GLU A 20 -12.54 -8.39 -6.86
N HIS A 21 -11.50 -9.22 -7.00
CA HIS A 21 -11.05 -9.76 -8.28
C HIS A 21 -12.11 -10.67 -8.93
N GLU A 22 -12.84 -11.49 -8.16
CA GLU A 22 -13.99 -12.25 -8.66
C GLU A 22 -15.09 -11.33 -9.25
N SER A 23 -15.19 -10.11 -8.72
CA SER A 23 -16.14 -9.08 -9.18
C SER A 23 -15.58 -8.19 -10.30
N GLY A 24 -14.33 -8.43 -10.74
CA GLY A 24 -13.65 -7.62 -11.75
C GLY A 24 -13.30 -6.20 -11.29
N VAL A 25 -13.15 -6.01 -9.98
CA VAL A 25 -12.79 -4.74 -9.33
C VAL A 25 -11.28 -4.66 -9.16
N THR A 26 -10.71 -3.49 -9.46
CA THR A 26 -9.28 -3.22 -9.21
C THR A 26 -9.10 -2.75 -7.77
N VAL A 27 -8.13 -3.34 -7.07
CA VAL A 27 -7.88 -3.07 -5.65
C VAL A 27 -6.65 -2.18 -5.47
N ILE A 28 -6.86 -1.04 -4.80
CA ILE A 28 -5.81 -0.11 -4.43
C ILE A 28 -5.41 -0.41 -2.98
N GLY A 29 -4.25 -1.02 -2.83
CA GLY A 29 -3.69 -1.54 -1.59
C GLY A 29 -2.87 -0.53 -0.81
N CYS A 30 -3.10 -0.53 0.51
CA CYS A 30 -2.90 0.64 1.34
C CYS A 30 -1.77 0.52 2.35
N VAL A 31 -0.86 1.50 2.32
CA VAL A 31 0.01 1.81 3.45
C VAL A 31 -0.59 2.92 4.32
N SER A 32 -0.48 2.76 5.63
CA SER A 32 -1.02 3.70 6.61
C SER A 32 -0.46 5.10 6.46
N THR A 33 -1.35 6.07 6.31
CA THR A 33 -0.97 7.48 6.16
C THR A 33 -0.53 8.13 7.49
N PRO A 34 -1.32 8.11 8.58
CA PRO A 34 -0.91 8.74 9.84
C PRO A 34 0.19 7.99 10.57
N ARG A 35 0.20 6.64 10.53
CA ARG A 35 1.14 5.84 11.34
C ARG A 35 2.46 5.63 10.63
N THR A 36 2.43 5.23 9.36
CA THR A 36 3.63 4.76 8.66
C THR A 36 4.20 5.83 7.76
N LEU A 37 3.37 6.46 6.93
CA LEU A 37 3.80 7.47 5.99
C LEU A 37 4.21 8.78 6.68
N PHE A 38 3.41 9.25 7.64
CA PHE A 38 3.64 10.51 8.37
C PHE A 38 4.63 10.35 9.53
N ARG A 39 4.41 9.37 10.42
CA ARG A 39 5.19 9.22 11.67
C ARG A 39 6.22 8.09 11.65
N GLY A 40 6.15 7.18 10.68
CA GLY A 40 6.98 5.99 10.63
C GLY A 40 8.37 6.23 10.06
N SER A 41 9.17 5.16 10.01
CA SER A 41 10.47 5.14 9.34
C SER A 41 10.37 4.55 7.93
N PRO A 42 11.39 4.76 7.07
CA PRO A 42 11.51 4.07 5.78
C PRO A 42 11.43 2.54 5.89
N VAL A 43 11.91 1.97 7.01
CA VAL A 43 11.88 0.53 7.23
C VAL A 43 10.45 0.04 7.50
N ASP A 44 9.69 0.78 8.32
CA ASP A 44 8.28 0.47 8.58
C ASP A 44 7.46 0.61 7.29
N MET A 45 7.78 1.64 6.50
CA MET A 45 7.19 1.89 5.20
C MET A 45 7.38 0.73 4.22
N LYS A 46 8.61 0.21 4.10
CA LYS A 46 8.89 -0.94 3.23
C LYS A 46 8.18 -2.20 3.71
N LYS A 47 8.18 -2.47 5.02
CA LYS A 47 7.49 -3.63 5.60
C LYS A 47 6.00 -3.64 5.26
N GLU A 48 5.32 -2.52 5.48
CA GLU A 48 3.88 -2.43 5.20
C GLU A 48 3.59 -2.48 3.70
N ALA A 49 4.43 -1.83 2.88
CA ALA A 49 4.35 -1.94 1.43
C ALA A 49 4.49 -3.38 0.93
N PHE A 50 5.44 -4.16 1.47
CA PHE A 50 5.59 -5.57 1.12
C PHE A 50 4.36 -6.39 1.51
N THR A 51 3.81 -6.19 2.71
CA THR A 51 2.56 -6.87 3.11
C THR A 51 1.39 -6.57 2.16
N CYS A 52 1.29 -5.33 1.66
CA CYS A 52 0.28 -4.98 0.66
C CYS A 52 0.51 -5.72 -0.66
N LEU A 53 1.75 -5.73 -1.13
CA LEU A 53 2.12 -6.38 -2.40
C LEU A 53 1.98 -7.91 -2.33
N GLU A 54 2.30 -8.53 -1.20
CA GLU A 54 2.06 -9.96 -0.93
C GLU A 54 0.57 -10.33 -0.94
N SER A 55 -0.31 -9.34 -0.70
CA SER A 55 -1.76 -9.50 -0.79
C SER A 55 -2.30 -9.35 -2.22
N GLU A 56 -1.41 -9.18 -3.22
CA GLU A 56 -1.76 -9.15 -4.65
C GLU A 56 -2.63 -7.95 -5.07
N VAL A 57 -2.46 -6.83 -4.38
CA VAL A 57 -3.11 -5.56 -4.74
C VAL A 57 -2.62 -5.07 -6.11
N ASP A 58 -3.52 -4.49 -6.89
CA ASP A 58 -3.22 -4.04 -8.25
C ASP A 58 -2.39 -2.75 -8.27
N VAL A 59 -2.69 -1.84 -7.34
CA VAL A 59 -2.02 -0.55 -7.20
C VAL A 59 -1.60 -0.34 -5.76
N LEU A 60 -0.29 -0.15 -5.54
CA LEU A 60 0.24 0.22 -4.25
C LEU A 60 0.15 1.74 -4.06
N ALA A 61 -0.61 2.18 -3.04
CA ALA A 61 -0.82 3.59 -2.76
C ALA A 61 -0.98 3.87 -1.24
N PRO A 62 -0.91 5.14 -0.82
CA PRO A 62 -1.36 5.54 0.52
C PRO A 62 -2.87 5.27 0.67
N GLY A 63 -3.29 4.81 1.86
CA GLY A 63 -4.72 4.54 2.14
C GLY A 63 -5.63 5.74 2.21
N TYR A 64 -5.06 6.93 2.39
CA TYR A 64 -5.78 8.18 2.51
C TYR A 64 -4.93 9.33 1.94
N GLY A 65 -5.42 10.57 2.06
CA GLY A 65 -4.67 11.77 1.71
C GLY A 65 -3.34 11.89 2.46
N LEU A 66 -2.35 12.47 1.78
CA LEU A 66 -1.04 12.78 2.35
C LEU A 66 -1.13 13.99 3.29
N ALA A 67 -0.51 13.88 4.46
CA ALA A 67 -0.32 15.05 5.32
C ALA A 67 0.70 16.00 4.69
N PRO A 68 0.53 17.34 4.78
CA PRO A 68 1.46 18.30 4.19
C PRO A 68 2.92 18.13 4.67
N GLU A 69 3.09 17.69 5.92
CA GLU A 69 4.38 17.48 6.57
C GLU A 69 4.90 16.04 6.44
N THR A 70 4.31 15.21 5.56
CA THR A 70 4.79 13.86 5.27
C THR A 70 6.27 13.87 4.85
N LEU A 71 7.05 13.01 5.48
CA LEU A 71 8.48 12.92 5.24
C LEU A 71 8.76 12.35 3.84
N LEU A 72 9.48 13.12 3.01
CA LEU A 72 9.85 12.71 1.64
C LEU A 72 10.60 11.36 1.58
N LYS A 73 11.41 11.05 2.59
CA LYS A 73 12.11 9.75 2.69
C LYS A 73 11.15 8.57 2.77
N ASN A 74 9.98 8.73 3.41
CA ASN A 74 8.98 7.66 3.51
C ASN A 74 8.26 7.48 2.17
N LEU A 75 7.95 8.59 1.46
CA LEU A 75 7.41 8.52 0.10
C LEU A 75 8.36 7.80 -0.86
N LYS A 76 9.66 8.09 -0.79
CA LYS A 76 10.68 7.38 -1.59
C LYS A 76 10.75 5.90 -1.22
N ALA A 77 10.69 5.58 0.07
CA ALA A 77 10.70 4.19 0.55
C ALA A 77 9.52 3.37 0.01
N LEU A 78 8.34 3.99 -0.19
CA LEU A 78 7.19 3.33 -0.85
C LEU A 78 7.52 2.87 -2.27
N VAL A 79 8.12 3.77 -3.05
CA VAL A 79 8.50 3.51 -4.44
C VAL A 79 9.62 2.47 -4.51
N GLU A 80 10.60 2.58 -3.62
CA GLU A 80 11.67 1.60 -3.48
C GLU A 80 11.13 0.21 -3.14
N ALA A 81 10.20 0.10 -2.18
CA ALA A 81 9.58 -1.17 -1.81
C ALA A 81 8.95 -1.87 -3.02
N ARG A 82 8.17 -1.13 -3.83
CA ARG A 82 7.59 -1.68 -5.07
C ARG A 82 8.68 -2.19 -6.01
N ASN A 83 9.72 -1.39 -6.24
CA ASN A 83 10.79 -1.74 -7.16
C ASN A 83 11.58 -2.98 -6.68
N GLU A 84 11.86 -3.08 -5.38
CA GLU A 84 12.51 -4.22 -4.74
C GLU A 84 11.67 -5.49 -4.87
N PHE A 85 10.36 -5.40 -4.59
CA PHE A 85 9.45 -6.55 -4.61
C PHE A 85 9.34 -7.20 -6.00
N TYR A 86 9.19 -6.40 -7.05
CA TYR A 86 9.11 -6.91 -8.43
C TYR A 86 10.47 -7.01 -9.14
N GLY A 87 11.57 -6.76 -8.43
CA GLY A 87 12.93 -6.96 -8.93
C GLY A 87 13.24 -6.14 -10.19
N ARG A 88 12.73 -4.92 -10.32
CA ARG A 88 13.18 -4.03 -11.42
C ARG A 88 14.67 -3.73 -11.22
N ARG A 89 15.50 -4.46 -11.98
CA ARG A 89 16.91 -4.17 -12.31
C ARG A 89 17.04 -2.83 -13.01
#